data_AF-A0A251T9P8-F1
#
_entry.id   AF-A0A251T9P8-F1
#
_cell.length_a   1.000
_cell.length_b   1.000
_cell.length_c   1.000
_cell.angle_alpha   90.00
_cell.angle_beta   90.00
_cell.angle_gamma   90.00
#
_symmetry.space_group_name_H-M   'P 1'
#
loop_
_entity.id
_entity.type
_entity.pdbx_description
1 polymer ?
#
loop_
_entity_poly.entity_id
_entity_poly.type
_entity_poly.pdbx_seq_one_letter_code
_entity_poly.pdbx_strand_id
1 'polypeptide(L)'
;MAKTSNGNMNSESEEYARYVVQIEEEAKLSKRILRNTLHSITQLLNAEKEPRNLMRLLEKSKGFIGVLEFDNDLVQPLYPEETHNCWSLVVVTLTTIAIALPNIANVHIKGLLAGMSEGLKIVRHIEDCLDANGELVSAIKSARRVWKEVEVYRKWLKIDLQSNAHKDKTSKEILKWLGDEGEKIMKMFKSSRKSSIDHSPYKFVPASSMYRISTSILSYFNEQEISLNDEALFEWISTIIASILLACFTNLPRVIKMKCHHNAIEKRGDNIRIAAQLLGKSKEILKILEARPLPNIGQDSMAYIDEWCVLPKSQIPNGCASSNEIYQDLHVVVSP
;
A
#
# COMPACT_ATOMS: atom_id res chain seq x y z
N MET A 1 -45.10 -25.31 -19.34
CA MET A 1 -44.67 -25.09 -17.95
C MET A 1 -43.46 -24.18 -17.94
N ALA A 2 -43.62 -22.92 -17.54
CA ALA A 2 -42.50 -22.03 -17.25
C ALA A 2 -42.80 -21.41 -15.88
N LYS A 3 -42.15 -21.93 -14.84
CA LYS A 3 -42.20 -21.35 -13.49
C LYS A 3 -41.20 -20.19 -13.48
N THR A 4 -41.74 -18.98 -13.57
CA THR A 4 -41.03 -17.72 -13.31
C THR A 4 -40.54 -17.70 -11.86
N SER A 5 -39.22 -17.64 -11.71
CA SER A 5 -38.51 -17.37 -10.46
C SER A 5 -38.68 -15.90 -10.06
N ASN A 6 -39.81 -15.58 -9.40
CA ASN A 6 -40.10 -14.24 -8.88
C ASN A 6 -40.17 -14.18 -7.35
N GLY A 7 -39.91 -15.32 -6.67
CA GLY A 7 -40.02 -15.44 -5.21
C GLY A 7 -38.78 -14.97 -4.44
N ASN A 8 -37.57 -15.26 -4.94
CA ASN A 8 -36.32 -14.98 -4.19
C ASN A 8 -35.92 -13.49 -4.18
N MET A 9 -36.29 -12.71 -5.20
CA MET A 9 -35.90 -11.29 -5.29
C MET A 9 -36.64 -10.40 -4.28
N ASN A 10 -37.83 -10.83 -3.81
CA ASN A 10 -38.63 -10.04 -2.87
C ASN A 10 -38.13 -10.17 -1.43
N SER A 11 -37.65 -11.36 -1.02
CA SER A 11 -37.15 -11.59 0.34
C SER A 11 -35.81 -10.89 0.59
N GLU A 12 -34.88 -10.93 -0.38
CA GLU A 12 -33.62 -10.21 -0.29
C GLU A 12 -33.85 -8.69 -0.25
N SER A 13 -34.77 -8.18 -1.08
CA SER A 13 -35.11 -6.75 -1.10
C SER A 13 -35.72 -6.24 0.21
N GLU A 14 -36.45 -7.08 0.95
CA GLU A 14 -36.99 -6.73 2.29
C GLU A 14 -35.89 -6.73 3.36
N GLU A 15 -34.91 -7.62 3.26
CA GLU A 15 -33.76 -7.65 4.15
C GLU A 15 -32.86 -6.43 3.96
N TYR A 16 -32.54 -6.07 2.71
CA TYR A 16 -31.73 -4.88 2.38
C TYR A 16 -32.44 -3.56 2.69
N ALA A 17 -33.77 -3.51 2.69
CA ALA A 17 -34.54 -2.32 3.05
C ALA A 17 -34.26 -1.85 4.49
N ARG A 18 -33.83 -2.75 5.38
CA ARG A 18 -33.43 -2.43 6.76
C ARG A 18 -32.08 -1.73 6.87
N TYR A 19 -31.23 -1.84 5.85
CA TYR A 19 -29.90 -1.23 5.80
C TYR A 19 -29.86 0.11 5.04
N VAL A 20 -30.96 0.47 4.37
CA VAL A 20 -31.10 1.80 3.74
C VAL A 20 -31.49 2.81 4.80
N VAL A 21 -30.57 3.75 5.07
CA VAL A 21 -30.79 4.78 6.08
C VAL A 21 -31.86 5.76 5.63
N GLN A 22 -32.94 5.81 6.40
CA GLN A 22 -34.02 6.78 6.26
C GLN A 22 -33.59 8.11 6.90
N ILE A 23 -33.91 9.23 6.23
CA ILE A 23 -33.53 10.58 6.68
C ILE A 23 -34.52 11.10 7.74
N GLU A 24 -35.74 10.54 7.79
CA GLU A 24 -36.77 10.79 8.80
C GLU A 24 -37.49 9.47 9.12
N GLU A 25 -37.86 9.25 10.39
CA GLU A 25 -38.62 8.07 10.84
C GLU A 25 -39.98 7.91 10.12
N GLU A 26 -40.52 8.99 9.56
CA GLU A 26 -41.85 9.05 8.95
C GLU A 26 -41.84 9.00 7.40
N ALA A 27 -40.73 9.35 6.75
CA ALA A 27 -40.63 9.37 5.29
C ALA A 27 -40.14 8.03 4.73
N LYS A 28 -41.03 7.03 4.69
CA LYS A 28 -40.74 5.74 4.05
C LYS A 28 -40.38 5.93 2.57
N LEU A 29 -39.12 5.70 2.22
CA LEU A 29 -38.67 5.60 0.82
C LEU A 29 -39.54 4.59 0.06
N SER A 30 -40.07 4.99 -1.09
CA SER A 30 -40.91 4.08 -1.88
C SER A 30 -40.12 2.82 -2.29
N LYS A 31 -40.80 1.67 -2.37
CA LYS A 31 -40.21 0.40 -2.84
C LYS A 31 -39.50 0.56 -4.19
N ARG A 32 -40.00 1.45 -5.05
CA ARG A 32 -39.40 1.77 -6.36
C ARG A 32 -38.03 2.45 -6.21
N ILE A 33 -37.91 3.43 -5.30
CA ILE A 33 -36.64 4.13 -5.06
C ILE A 33 -35.62 3.15 -4.46
N LEU A 34 -36.01 2.36 -3.47
CA LEU A 34 -35.15 1.33 -2.88
C LEU A 34 -34.61 0.35 -3.94
N ARG A 35 -35.50 -0.17 -4.79
CA ARG A 35 -35.13 -1.10 -5.86
C ARG A 35 -34.18 -0.45 -6.88
N ASN A 36 -34.43 0.79 -7.28
CA ASN A 36 -33.58 1.50 -8.23
C ASN A 36 -32.19 1.80 -7.65
N THR A 37 -32.11 2.18 -6.38
CA THR A 37 -30.85 2.42 -5.67
C THR A 37 -30.04 1.14 -5.53
N LEU A 38 -30.69 0.05 -5.09
CA LEU A 38 -30.05 -1.26 -4.99
C LEU A 38 -29.51 -1.70 -6.36
N HIS A 39 -30.31 -1.60 -7.42
CA HIS A 39 -29.89 -1.93 -8.77
C HIS A 39 -28.66 -1.12 -9.22
N SER A 40 -28.64 0.17 -8.92
CA SER A 40 -27.52 1.06 -9.25
C SER A 40 -26.23 0.66 -8.51
N ILE A 41 -26.35 0.30 -7.23
CA ILE A 41 -25.22 -0.19 -6.42
C ILE A 41 -24.72 -1.53 -6.96
N THR A 42 -25.62 -2.46 -7.28
CA THR A 42 -25.25 -3.76 -7.88
C THR A 42 -24.53 -3.58 -9.22
N GLN A 43 -24.97 -2.64 -10.06
CA GLN A 43 -24.26 -2.32 -11.30
C GLN A 43 -22.83 -1.81 -11.02
N LEU A 44 -22.66 -0.90 -10.05
CA LEU A 44 -21.32 -0.41 -9.66
C LEU A 44 -20.42 -1.54 -9.15
N LEU A 45 -20.95 -2.45 -8.33
CA LEU A 45 -20.21 -3.59 -7.80
C LEU A 45 -19.73 -4.57 -8.88
N ASN A 46 -20.44 -4.63 -10.01
CA ASN A 46 -20.15 -5.55 -11.12
C ASN A 46 -19.37 -4.87 -12.26
N ALA A 47 -19.43 -3.54 -12.36
CA ALA A 47 -18.70 -2.76 -13.37
C ALA A 47 -17.21 -2.67 -13.07
N GLU A 48 -16.82 -2.78 -11.80
CA GLU A 48 -15.43 -2.70 -11.41
C GLU A 48 -14.68 -3.98 -11.79
N LYS A 49 -13.66 -3.83 -12.64
CA LYS A 49 -12.78 -4.93 -13.03
C LYS A 49 -11.83 -5.24 -11.88
N GLU A 50 -11.65 -6.53 -11.63
CA GLU A 50 -10.66 -7.03 -10.69
C GLU A 50 -9.25 -6.52 -11.04
N PRO A 51 -8.47 -6.03 -10.06
CA PRO A 51 -7.14 -5.49 -10.27
C PRO A 51 -6.12 -6.61 -10.49
N ARG A 52 -6.08 -7.17 -11.71
CA ARG A 52 -5.29 -8.37 -12.04
C ARG A 52 -3.79 -8.22 -11.76
N ASN A 53 -3.22 -7.04 -11.97
CA ASN A 53 -1.79 -6.83 -11.75
C ASN A 53 -1.49 -6.74 -10.25
N LEU A 54 -2.38 -6.10 -9.49
CA LEU A 54 -2.31 -6.10 -8.04
C LEU A 54 -2.43 -7.52 -7.49
N MET A 55 -3.37 -8.33 -7.97
CA MET A 55 -3.54 -9.70 -7.49
C MET A 55 -2.26 -10.54 -7.66
N ARG A 56 -1.62 -10.47 -8.84
CA ARG A 56 -0.32 -11.13 -9.08
C ARG A 56 0.79 -10.65 -8.14
N LEU A 57 0.76 -9.37 -7.75
CA LEU A 57 1.70 -8.83 -6.77
C LEU A 57 1.39 -9.37 -5.36
N LEU A 58 0.12 -9.35 -4.94
CA LEU A 58 -0.31 -9.79 -3.61
C LEU A 58 -0.07 -11.29 -3.38
N GLU A 59 -0.16 -12.11 -4.42
CA GLU A 59 0.12 -13.56 -4.39
C GLU A 59 1.55 -13.89 -3.95
N LYS A 60 2.51 -12.97 -4.14
CA LYS A 60 3.91 -13.17 -3.70
C LYS A 60 4.04 -13.27 -2.19
N SER A 61 3.14 -12.63 -1.45
CA SER A 61 3.20 -12.59 0.00
C SER A 61 2.30 -13.65 0.62
N LYS A 62 2.85 -14.49 1.51
CA LYS A 62 2.08 -15.47 2.31
C LYS A 62 1.54 -14.92 3.64
N GLY A 63 1.90 -13.69 4.02
CA GLY A 63 1.57 -13.14 5.34
C GLY A 63 2.02 -11.69 5.53
N PHE A 64 2.04 -11.22 6.77
CA PHE A 64 2.32 -9.81 7.08
C PHE A 64 3.77 -9.56 7.52
N ILE A 65 4.66 -10.57 7.45
CA ILE A 65 6.03 -10.47 7.96
C ILE A 65 6.84 -9.35 7.32
N GLY A 66 6.63 -9.07 6.02
CA GLY A 66 7.34 -8.03 5.31
C GLY A 66 7.14 -6.63 5.88
N VAL A 67 6.09 -6.41 6.68
CA VAL A 67 5.87 -5.13 7.39
C VAL A 67 6.95 -4.89 8.45
N LEU A 68 7.60 -5.95 8.96
CA LEU A 68 8.70 -5.86 9.92
C LEU A 68 10.09 -5.87 9.26
N GLU A 69 10.18 -6.10 7.94
CA GLU A 69 11.45 -6.37 7.25
C GLU A 69 11.93 -5.18 6.40
N PHE A 70 11.05 -4.20 6.11
CA PHE A 70 11.41 -3.08 5.23
C PHE A 70 12.29 -2.01 5.92
N ASP A 71 12.25 -1.94 7.25
CA ASP A 71 13.01 -0.99 8.05
C ASP A 71 13.69 -1.70 9.23
N ASN A 72 14.79 -1.13 9.70
CA ASN A 72 15.58 -1.66 10.78
C ASN A 72 15.75 -0.56 11.84
N ASP A 73 15.29 -0.83 13.07
CA ASP A 73 15.35 0.12 14.19
C ASP A 73 16.78 0.55 14.56
N LEU A 74 17.80 -0.20 14.11
CA LEU A 74 19.21 0.16 14.28
C LEU A 74 19.63 1.33 13.39
N VAL A 75 18.90 1.60 12.29
CA VAL A 75 19.17 2.75 11.42
C VAL A 75 18.51 3.99 12.03
N GLN A 76 19.30 4.77 12.76
CA GLN A 76 18.79 5.99 13.38
C GLN A 76 18.32 7.01 12.34
N PRO A 77 17.11 7.57 12.48
CA PRO A 77 16.68 8.70 11.68
C PRO A 77 17.64 9.88 11.86
N LEU A 78 18.08 10.49 10.76
CA LEU A 78 18.92 11.69 10.83
C LEU A 78 18.21 12.87 11.52
N TYR A 79 16.88 12.91 11.42
CA TYR A 79 16.03 13.94 12.01
C TYR A 79 14.71 13.33 12.51
N PRO A 80 14.64 12.82 13.75
CA PRO A 80 13.50 12.04 14.26
C PRO A 80 12.17 12.78 14.33
N GLU A 81 12.20 14.10 14.54
CA GLU A 81 11.01 14.95 14.75
C GLU A 81 10.11 15.07 13.51
N GLU A 82 10.58 14.67 12.32
CA GLU A 82 9.92 14.93 11.03
C GLU A 82 9.58 13.65 10.24
N THR A 83 9.67 12.46 10.86
CA THR A 83 9.58 11.18 10.13
C THR A 83 8.47 10.28 10.65
N HIS A 84 7.25 10.47 10.11
CA HIS A 84 6.16 9.51 10.27
C HIS A 84 5.98 8.76 8.96
N ASN A 85 5.84 7.44 9.02
CA ASN A 85 5.59 6.66 7.81
C ASN A 85 4.10 6.68 7.49
N CYS A 86 3.79 6.65 6.20
CA CYS A 86 2.47 6.27 5.73
C CYS A 86 2.61 5.11 4.74
N TRP A 87 1.52 4.35 4.56
CA TRP A 87 1.48 3.19 3.68
C TRP A 87 2.01 3.50 2.29
N SER A 88 1.52 4.59 1.68
CA SER A 88 1.91 5.02 0.34
C SER A 88 3.39 5.42 0.26
N LEU A 89 3.92 6.12 1.27
CA LEU A 89 5.32 6.53 1.27
C LEU A 89 6.26 5.33 1.24
N VAL A 90 6.03 4.36 2.12
CA VAL A 90 6.89 3.17 2.24
C VAL A 90 6.87 2.34 0.95
N VAL A 91 5.69 2.00 0.43
CA VAL A 91 5.60 1.18 -0.79
C VAL A 91 6.12 1.92 -2.02
N VAL A 92 5.99 3.25 -2.09
CA VAL A 92 6.56 4.06 -3.19
C VAL A 92 8.09 4.07 -3.10
N THR A 93 8.66 4.23 -1.91
CA THR A 93 10.11 4.16 -1.71
C THR A 93 10.67 2.78 -2.08
N LEU A 94 10.06 1.70 -1.60
CA LEU A 94 10.45 0.33 -1.97
C LEU A 94 10.34 0.08 -3.48
N THR A 95 9.26 0.55 -4.11
CA THR A 95 9.10 0.43 -5.58
C THR A 95 10.18 1.22 -6.30
N THR A 96 10.55 2.40 -5.80
CA THR A 96 11.62 3.24 -6.35
C THR A 96 12.96 2.52 -6.30
N ILE A 97 13.27 1.87 -5.16
CA ILE A 97 14.47 1.05 -5.00
C ILE A 97 14.46 -0.10 -6.01
N ALA A 98 13.36 -0.85 -6.10
CA ALA A 98 13.21 -1.97 -7.02
C ALA A 98 13.39 -1.57 -8.50
N ILE A 99 12.94 -0.37 -8.89
CA ILE A 99 13.12 0.16 -10.26
C ILE A 99 14.57 0.54 -10.55
N ALA A 100 15.31 0.99 -9.54
CA ALA A 100 16.70 1.40 -9.66
C ALA A 100 17.69 0.23 -9.70
N LEU A 101 17.25 -0.98 -9.34
CA LEU A 101 18.11 -2.16 -9.35
C LEU A 101 18.65 -2.44 -10.76
N PRO A 102 19.91 -2.86 -10.88
CA PRO A 102 20.51 -3.19 -12.16
C PRO A 102 19.97 -4.54 -12.65
N ASN A 103 20.15 -4.83 -13.95
CA ASN A 103 19.87 -6.13 -14.57
C ASN A 103 18.45 -6.71 -14.42
N ILE A 104 17.45 -5.92 -13.99
CA ILE A 104 16.06 -6.39 -13.91
C ILE A 104 15.40 -6.30 -15.29
N ALA A 105 14.81 -7.42 -15.74
CA ALA A 105 14.07 -7.43 -17.00
C ALA A 105 12.88 -6.46 -16.95
N ASN A 106 12.72 -5.64 -18.00
CA ASN A 106 11.70 -4.60 -18.08
C ASN A 106 10.26 -5.12 -17.90
N VAL A 107 10.01 -6.40 -18.20
CA VAL A 107 8.71 -7.04 -17.96
C VAL A 107 8.35 -7.08 -16.47
N HIS A 108 9.32 -7.37 -15.59
CA HIS A 108 9.10 -7.37 -14.13
C HIS A 108 8.84 -5.96 -13.62
N ILE A 109 9.63 -4.98 -14.08
CA ILE A 109 9.45 -3.56 -13.73
C ILE A 109 8.07 -3.04 -14.15
N LYS A 110 7.60 -3.38 -15.35
CA LYS A 110 6.26 -3.02 -15.82
C LYS A 110 5.15 -3.70 -15.02
N GLY A 111 5.33 -4.98 -14.67
CA GLY A 111 4.42 -5.72 -13.82
C GLY A 111 4.26 -5.09 -12.44
N LEU A 112 5.39 -4.78 -11.79
CA LEU A 112 5.40 -4.12 -10.48
C LEU A 112 4.72 -2.75 -10.54
N LEU A 113 5.03 -1.91 -11.54
CA LEU A 113 4.35 -0.63 -11.71
C LEU A 113 2.84 -0.78 -11.89
N ALA A 114 2.39 -1.72 -12.71
CA ALA A 114 0.96 -1.92 -12.96
C ALA A 114 0.23 -2.35 -11.69
N GLY A 115 0.82 -3.29 -10.93
CA GLY A 115 0.28 -3.72 -9.63
C GLY A 115 0.26 -2.58 -8.61
N MET A 116 1.33 -1.79 -8.53
CA MET A 116 1.41 -0.62 -7.66
C MET A 116 0.42 0.48 -8.03
N SER A 117 0.20 0.72 -9.32
CA SER A 117 -0.77 1.72 -9.80
C SER A 117 -2.21 1.34 -9.45
N GLU A 118 -2.51 0.04 -9.42
CA GLU A 118 -3.80 -0.49 -8.96
C GLU A 118 -3.90 -0.43 -7.43
N GLY A 119 -2.86 -0.86 -6.71
CA GLY A 119 -2.82 -0.88 -5.25
C GLY A 119 -2.90 0.51 -4.62
N LEU A 120 -2.14 1.49 -5.13
CA LEU A 120 -2.11 2.85 -4.60
C LEU A 120 -3.45 3.59 -4.75
N LYS A 121 -4.30 3.21 -5.71
CA LYS A 121 -5.69 3.73 -5.79
C LYS A 121 -6.51 3.30 -4.58
N ILE A 122 -6.29 2.07 -4.10
CA ILE A 122 -6.96 1.53 -2.90
C ILE A 122 -6.35 2.15 -1.64
N VAL A 123 -5.02 2.14 -1.51
CA VAL A 123 -4.30 2.75 -0.38
C VAL A 123 -4.72 4.20 -0.17
N ARG A 124 -4.86 4.97 -1.26
CA ARG A 124 -5.36 6.35 -1.21
C ARG A 124 -6.69 6.48 -0.47
N HIS A 125 -7.65 5.60 -0.76
CA HIS A 125 -8.96 5.66 -0.10
C HIS A 125 -8.88 5.31 1.39
N ILE A 126 -7.92 4.46 1.77
CA ILE A 126 -7.68 4.07 3.17
C ILE A 126 -7.05 5.24 3.92
N GLU A 127 -5.94 5.78 3.40
CA GLU A 127 -5.24 6.93 3.98
C GLU A 127 -6.15 8.17 4.08
N ASP A 128 -6.89 8.52 3.01
CA ASP A 128 -7.81 9.67 3.01
C ASP A 128 -8.96 9.50 4.03
N CYS A 129 -9.27 8.28 4.48
CA CYS A 129 -10.34 8.02 5.45
C CYS A 129 -9.88 7.84 6.89
N LEU A 130 -8.66 7.34 7.11
CA LEU A 130 -8.17 6.96 8.44
C LEU A 130 -7.20 7.95 9.06
N ASP A 131 -6.62 8.88 8.29
CA ASP A 131 -5.79 9.98 8.81
C ASP A 131 -6.66 11.06 9.48
N ALA A 132 -7.28 10.69 10.61
CA ALA A 132 -8.26 11.53 11.31
C ALA A 132 -7.62 12.81 11.92
N ASN A 133 -6.36 12.72 12.33
CA ASN A 133 -5.63 13.83 12.94
C ASN A 133 -4.91 14.71 11.92
N GLY A 134 -4.82 14.25 10.66
CA GLY A 134 -4.14 14.95 9.58
C GLY A 134 -2.61 14.99 9.71
N GLU A 135 -2.05 14.21 10.64
CA GLU A 135 -0.61 14.16 10.92
C GLU A 135 0.17 13.60 9.73
N LEU A 136 -0.43 12.66 8.98
CA LEU A 136 0.21 12.02 7.82
C LEU A 136 -0.04 12.76 6.50
N VAL A 137 -0.83 13.84 6.50
CA VAL A 137 -1.21 14.56 5.27
C VAL A 137 0.00 14.97 4.44
N SER A 138 1.08 15.42 5.10
CA SER A 138 2.31 15.82 4.43
C SER A 138 3.00 14.64 3.76
N ALA A 139 3.16 13.51 4.46
CA ALA A 139 3.76 12.27 3.95
C ALA A 139 2.95 11.70 2.78
N ILE A 140 1.63 11.58 2.94
CA ILE A 140 0.69 11.09 1.93
C ILE A 140 0.76 11.94 0.65
N LYS A 141 0.72 13.27 0.78
CA LYS A 141 0.83 14.17 -0.38
C LYS A 141 2.20 14.08 -1.04
N SER A 142 3.26 13.89 -0.26
CA SER A 142 4.62 13.72 -0.77
C SER A 142 4.77 12.42 -1.57
N ALA A 143 4.29 11.31 -1.01
CA ALA A 143 4.26 10.01 -1.68
C ALA A 143 3.49 10.08 -3.02
N ARG A 144 2.34 10.77 -3.05
CA ARG A 144 1.56 10.97 -4.29
C ARG A 144 2.32 11.77 -5.36
N ARG A 145 3.12 12.76 -4.96
CA ARG A 145 3.92 13.56 -5.91
C ARG A 145 5.06 12.72 -6.47
N VAL A 146 5.81 12.06 -5.59
CA VAL A 146 6.93 11.19 -5.99
C VAL A 146 6.44 10.03 -6.84
N TRP A 147 5.32 9.40 -6.49
CA TRP A 147 4.76 8.30 -7.27
C TRP A 147 4.53 8.68 -8.74
N LYS A 148 4.01 9.88 -9.02
CA LYS A 148 3.83 10.34 -10.41
C LYS A 148 5.15 10.44 -11.17
N GLU A 149 6.22 10.88 -10.52
CA GLU A 149 7.56 10.92 -11.14
C GLU A 149 8.10 9.50 -11.41
N VAL A 150 7.89 8.59 -10.46
CA VAL A 150 8.36 7.20 -10.55
C VAL A 150 7.58 6.42 -11.61
N GLU A 151 6.25 6.53 -11.62
CA GLU A 151 5.35 5.82 -12.54
C GLU A 151 5.56 6.26 -13.99
N VAL A 152 5.63 7.59 -14.23
CA VAL A 152 5.65 8.15 -15.59
C VAL A 152 7.06 8.29 -16.14
N TYR A 153 7.99 8.82 -15.33
CA TYR A 153 9.30 9.24 -15.80
C TYR A 153 10.45 8.34 -15.32
N ARG A 154 10.17 7.35 -14.47
CA ARG A 154 11.20 6.55 -13.78
C ARG A 154 12.19 7.43 -13.02
N LYS A 155 11.67 8.51 -12.43
CA LYS A 155 12.45 9.47 -11.68
C LYS A 155 12.01 9.53 -10.23
N TRP A 156 12.95 9.82 -9.35
CA TRP A 156 12.69 10.09 -7.95
C TRP A 156 13.33 11.42 -7.57
N LEU A 157 12.52 12.42 -7.24
CA LEU A 157 13.00 13.78 -6.94
C LEU A 157 13.92 14.33 -8.04
N LYS A 158 13.53 14.11 -9.30
CA LYS A 158 14.28 14.42 -10.53
C LYS A 158 15.53 13.57 -10.81
N ILE A 159 15.89 12.63 -9.94
CA ILE A 159 16.98 11.68 -10.16
C ILE A 159 16.48 10.56 -11.09
N ASP A 160 17.23 10.27 -12.15
CA ASP A 160 16.93 9.17 -13.08
C ASP A 160 17.31 7.83 -12.47
N LEU A 161 16.31 6.97 -12.22
CA LEU A 161 16.49 5.68 -11.57
C LEU A 161 17.13 4.65 -12.51
N GLN A 162 16.95 4.79 -13.82
CA GLN A 162 17.44 3.84 -14.82
C GLN A 162 18.60 4.41 -15.64
N SER A 163 19.35 5.34 -15.03
CA SER A 163 20.52 5.94 -15.65
C SER A 163 21.50 4.88 -16.15
N ASN A 164 22.06 5.06 -17.34
CA ASN A 164 23.08 4.16 -17.90
C ASN A 164 24.31 4.06 -16.99
N ALA A 165 24.59 5.07 -16.16
CA ALA A 165 25.68 5.06 -15.17
C ALA A 165 25.46 4.05 -14.02
N HIS A 166 24.34 3.32 -14.01
CA HIS A 166 23.99 2.33 -13.00
C HIS A 166 24.03 0.90 -13.53
N LYS A 167 24.25 0.69 -14.84
CA LYS A 167 24.23 -0.64 -15.45
C LYS A 167 25.35 -1.56 -14.96
N ASP A 168 26.52 -1.00 -14.65
CA ASP A 168 27.67 -1.77 -14.18
C ASP A 168 27.77 -1.82 -12.64
N LYS A 169 26.79 -1.25 -11.94
CA LYS A 169 26.75 -1.25 -10.48
C LYS A 169 26.08 -2.51 -9.97
N THR A 170 26.48 -2.93 -8.78
CA THR A 170 25.80 -3.98 -8.01
C THR A 170 24.57 -3.43 -7.29
N SER A 171 23.61 -4.31 -6.95
CA SER A 171 22.48 -3.96 -6.07
C SER A 171 22.90 -3.25 -4.76
N LYS A 172 24.01 -3.66 -4.13
CA LYS A 172 24.53 -3.01 -2.91
C LYS A 172 24.95 -1.56 -3.17
N GLU A 173 25.61 -1.30 -4.29
CA GLU A 173 26.02 0.05 -4.69
C GLU A 173 24.83 0.95 -5.02
N ILE A 174 23.76 0.39 -5.59
CA ILE A 174 22.50 1.12 -5.82
C ILE A 174 21.81 1.48 -4.51
N LEU A 175 21.69 0.54 -3.57
CA LEU A 175 21.11 0.80 -2.24
C LEU A 175 21.88 1.89 -1.50
N LYS A 176 23.22 1.80 -1.51
CA LYS A 176 24.08 2.83 -0.92
C LYS A 176 23.87 4.19 -1.60
N TRP A 177 23.91 4.23 -2.92
CA TRP A 177 23.75 5.47 -3.69
C TRP A 177 22.40 6.15 -3.43
N LEU A 178 21.30 5.39 -3.39
CA LEU A 178 19.99 5.92 -3.05
C LEU A 178 19.94 6.50 -1.63
N GLY A 179 20.61 5.82 -0.68
CA GLY A 179 20.74 6.30 0.70
C GLY A 179 21.51 7.60 0.79
N ASP A 180 22.67 7.66 0.13
CA ASP A 180 23.54 8.84 0.07
C ASP A 180 22.83 10.03 -0.61
N GLU A 181 22.06 9.82 -1.68
CA GLU A 181 21.27 10.88 -2.31
C GLU A 181 20.11 11.35 -1.42
N GLY A 182 19.45 10.44 -0.70
CA GLY A 182 18.46 10.79 0.34
C GLY A 182 19.06 11.69 1.42
N GLU A 183 20.17 11.26 2.01
CA GLU A 183 20.88 12.04 3.03
C GLU A 183 21.32 13.42 2.50
N LYS A 184 21.89 13.46 1.30
CA LYS A 184 22.32 14.71 0.65
C LYS A 184 21.16 15.69 0.46
N ILE A 185 20.01 15.21 -0.01
CA ILE A 185 18.82 16.06 -0.15
C ILE A 185 18.39 16.60 1.21
N MET A 186 18.35 15.76 2.25
CA MET A 186 17.97 16.18 3.61
C MET A 186 18.93 17.25 4.18
N LYS A 187 20.25 17.07 4.01
CA LYS A 187 21.28 18.06 4.41
C LYS A 187 21.13 19.38 3.67
N MET A 188 20.82 19.35 2.36
CA MET A 188 20.53 20.56 1.58
C MET A 188 19.31 21.31 2.14
N PHE A 189 18.27 20.59 2.57
CA PHE A 189 17.09 21.21 3.17
C PHE A 189 17.42 21.88 4.50
N LYS A 190 18.09 21.19 5.43
CA LYS A 190 18.40 21.73 6.76
C LYS A 190 19.41 22.88 6.73
N SER A 191 20.32 22.91 5.75
CA SER A 191 21.29 24.01 5.58
C SER A 191 20.70 25.26 4.89
N SER A 192 19.57 25.13 4.20
CA SER A 192 18.94 26.26 3.52
C SER A 192 18.21 27.18 4.52
N ARG A 193 18.84 28.30 4.91
CA ARG A 193 18.26 29.35 5.78
C ARG A 193 17.03 30.07 5.20
N LYS A 194 16.62 29.76 3.95
CA LYS A 194 15.48 30.40 3.30
C LYS A 194 14.25 29.52 3.48
N SER A 195 13.29 30.05 4.24
CA SER A 195 11.89 29.66 4.25
C SER A 195 11.27 29.82 2.86
N SER A 196 11.69 29.03 1.86
CA SER A 196 10.89 28.90 0.64
C SER A 196 9.64 28.11 1.01
N ILE A 197 8.56 28.86 1.22
CA ILE A 197 7.28 28.46 1.81
C ILE A 197 6.58 27.29 1.08
N ASP A 198 7.01 26.87 -0.11
CA ASP A 198 6.15 26.04 -0.98
C ASP A 198 6.62 24.58 -1.24
N HIS A 199 7.84 24.19 -0.84
CA HIS A 199 8.42 22.88 -1.24
C HIS A 199 9.13 22.06 -0.14
N SER A 200 9.09 22.50 1.12
CA SER A 200 9.92 21.95 2.21
C SER A 200 9.63 20.47 2.57
N PRO A 201 8.41 20.07 2.99
CA PRO A 201 8.16 18.69 3.43
C PRO A 201 8.13 17.69 2.26
N TYR A 202 7.78 18.15 1.05
CA TYR A 202 7.53 17.28 -0.10
C TYR A 202 8.76 16.59 -0.68
N LYS A 203 9.95 17.07 -0.38
CA LYS A 203 11.20 16.43 -0.76
C LYS A 203 11.92 15.84 0.45
N PHE A 204 11.82 16.51 1.60
CA PHE A 204 12.43 16.02 2.84
C PHE A 204 11.87 14.65 3.26
N VAL A 205 10.54 14.50 3.28
CA VAL A 205 9.91 13.24 3.73
C VAL A 205 10.27 12.06 2.81
N PRO A 206 10.17 12.16 1.47
CA PRO A 206 10.64 11.09 0.60
C PRO A 206 12.14 10.82 0.68
N ALA A 207 12.97 11.86 0.86
CA ALA A 207 14.41 11.70 1.03
C ALA A 207 14.76 10.95 2.33
N SER A 208 14.05 11.26 3.41
CA SER A 208 14.21 10.56 4.69
C SER A 208 13.76 9.11 4.61
N SER A 209 12.64 8.84 3.94
CA SER A 209 12.17 7.47 3.71
C SER A 209 13.18 6.68 2.86
N MET A 210 13.71 7.28 1.79
CA MET A 210 14.72 6.65 0.95
C MET A 210 15.98 6.32 1.75
N TYR A 211 16.54 7.29 2.48
CA TYR A 211 17.72 7.09 3.33
C TYR A 211 17.52 5.93 4.31
N ARG A 212 16.41 5.93 5.06
CA ARG A 212 16.15 4.90 6.06
C ARG A 212 16.03 3.53 5.41
N ILE A 213 15.11 3.37 4.46
CA ILE A 213 14.79 2.06 3.88
C ILE A 213 16.00 1.50 3.10
N SER A 214 16.69 2.30 2.28
CA SER A 214 17.83 1.79 1.51
C SER A 214 18.99 1.37 2.42
N THR A 215 19.23 2.11 3.50
CA THR A 215 20.27 1.79 4.50
C THR A 215 19.89 0.56 5.31
N SER A 216 18.62 0.45 5.74
CA SER A 216 18.11 -0.71 6.48
C SER A 216 18.23 -1.99 5.66
N ILE A 217 17.84 -1.97 4.38
CA ILE A 217 18.00 -3.09 3.46
C ILE A 217 19.48 -3.43 3.27
N LEU A 218 20.34 -2.43 3.03
CA LEU A 218 21.77 -2.66 2.84
C LEU A 218 22.44 -3.29 4.07
N SER A 219 22.12 -2.80 5.27
CA SER A 219 22.64 -3.34 6.53
C SER A 219 22.21 -4.78 6.74
N TYR A 220 20.93 -5.08 6.52
CA TYR A 220 20.38 -6.43 6.64
C TYR A 220 21.14 -7.45 5.77
N PHE A 221 21.40 -7.13 4.50
CA PHE A 221 22.14 -8.04 3.62
C PHE A 221 23.64 -8.11 3.89
N ASN A 222 24.22 -7.11 4.55
CA ASN A 222 25.61 -7.17 4.99
C ASN A 222 25.76 -8.04 6.24
N GLU A 223 24.83 -7.95 7.19
CA GLU A 223 24.84 -8.75 8.43
C GLU A 223 24.68 -10.24 8.16
N GLN A 224 23.89 -10.62 7.16
CA GLN A 224 23.65 -12.04 6.84
C GLN A 224 24.65 -12.64 5.85
N GLU A 225 25.66 -11.89 5.41
CA GLU A 225 26.64 -12.32 4.39
C GLU A 225 25.99 -12.88 3.09
N ILE A 226 24.74 -12.50 2.80
CA ILE A 226 23.99 -13.00 1.65
C ILE A 226 24.54 -12.37 0.36
N SER A 227 24.87 -13.22 -0.61
CA SER A 227 25.18 -12.78 -1.97
C SER A 227 23.90 -12.28 -2.65
N LEU A 228 23.87 -10.99 -2.98
CA LEU A 228 22.72 -10.35 -3.60
C LEU A 228 22.75 -10.54 -5.11
N ASN A 229 21.88 -11.42 -5.63
CA ASN A 229 21.47 -11.36 -7.04
C ASN A 229 20.42 -10.26 -7.21
N ASP A 230 20.52 -9.47 -8.28
CA ASP A 230 19.62 -8.35 -8.54
C ASP A 230 18.15 -8.80 -8.63
N GLU A 231 17.88 -9.90 -9.32
CA GLU A 231 16.52 -10.46 -9.43
C GLU A 231 15.98 -10.95 -8.07
N ALA A 232 16.83 -11.56 -7.26
CA ALA A 232 16.45 -12.05 -5.95
C ALA A 232 16.09 -10.90 -5.00
N LEU A 233 16.87 -9.81 -5.03
CA LEU A 233 16.54 -8.59 -4.29
C LEU A 233 15.23 -7.96 -4.78
N PHE A 234 15.03 -7.88 -6.10
CA PHE A 234 13.80 -7.37 -6.69
C PHE A 234 12.57 -8.16 -6.22
N GLU A 235 12.67 -9.49 -6.21
CA GLU A 235 11.61 -10.39 -5.77
C GLU A 235 11.35 -10.28 -4.27
N TRP A 236 12.40 -10.16 -3.45
CA TRP A 236 12.29 -9.91 -2.02
C TRP A 236 11.59 -8.57 -1.73
N ILE A 237 12.01 -7.47 -2.38
CA ILE A 237 11.34 -6.17 -2.25
C ILE A 237 9.88 -6.24 -2.70
N SER A 238 9.60 -6.92 -3.82
CA SER A 238 8.23 -7.11 -4.32
C SER A 238 7.34 -7.86 -3.32
N THR A 239 7.90 -8.84 -2.62
CA THR A 239 7.21 -9.60 -1.56
C THR A 239 6.92 -8.72 -0.35
N ILE A 240 7.87 -7.88 0.08
CA ILE A 240 7.65 -6.89 1.14
C ILE A 240 6.54 -5.91 0.76
N ILE A 241 6.59 -5.36 -0.45
CA ILE A 241 5.53 -4.46 -0.95
C ILE A 241 4.16 -5.15 -0.86
N ALA A 242 4.06 -6.41 -1.31
CA ALA A 242 2.84 -7.19 -1.23
C ALA A 242 2.34 -7.37 0.22
N SER A 243 3.23 -7.71 1.16
CA SER A 243 2.91 -7.81 2.59
C SER A 243 2.38 -6.48 3.16
N ILE A 244 3.02 -5.36 2.82
CA ILE A 244 2.60 -4.02 3.29
C ILE A 244 1.26 -3.63 2.69
N LEU A 245 1.01 -3.89 1.41
CA LEU A 245 -0.28 -3.64 0.77
C LEU A 245 -1.39 -4.48 1.42
N LEU A 246 -1.15 -5.76 1.68
CA LEU A 246 -2.11 -6.63 2.37
C LEU A 246 -2.42 -6.14 3.78
N ALA A 247 -1.40 -5.77 4.56
CA ALA A 247 -1.58 -5.17 5.88
C ALA A 247 -2.43 -3.89 5.80
N CYS A 248 -2.11 -2.98 4.87
CA CYS A 248 -2.93 -1.80 4.62
C CYS A 248 -4.39 -2.16 4.30
N PHE A 249 -4.61 -3.16 3.46
CA PHE A 249 -5.93 -3.59 3.00
C PHE A 249 -6.80 -4.28 4.06
N THR A 250 -6.26 -4.70 5.20
CA THR A 250 -7.07 -5.11 6.37
C THR A 250 -8.03 -4.01 6.83
N ASN A 251 -7.72 -2.75 6.52
CA ASN A 251 -8.57 -1.60 6.83
C ASN A 251 -9.74 -1.39 5.86
N LEU A 252 -9.83 -2.15 4.76
CA LEU A 252 -10.88 -1.99 3.74
C LEU A 252 -12.30 -2.10 4.31
N PRO A 253 -12.65 -3.12 5.12
CA PRO A 253 -14.00 -3.22 5.66
C PRO A 253 -14.40 -2.00 6.49
N ARG A 254 -13.46 -1.49 7.30
CA ARG A 254 -13.66 -0.27 8.11
C ARG A 254 -13.90 0.95 7.22
N VAL A 255 -13.07 1.15 6.21
CA VAL A 255 -13.16 2.30 5.30
C VAL A 255 -14.45 2.27 4.49
N ILE A 256 -14.86 1.10 3.98
CA ILE A 256 -16.13 0.91 3.28
C ILE A 256 -17.30 1.25 4.20
N LYS A 257 -17.29 0.75 5.44
CA LYS A 257 -18.31 1.06 6.46
C LYS A 257 -18.39 2.56 6.74
N MET A 258 -17.24 3.21 6.99
CA MET A 258 -17.19 4.66 7.24
C MET A 258 -17.77 5.49 6.09
N LYS A 259 -17.48 5.12 4.83
CA LYS A 259 -18.04 5.79 3.65
C LYS A 259 -19.55 5.63 3.55
N CYS A 260 -20.10 4.46 3.88
CA CYS A 260 -21.54 4.22 3.86
C CYS A 260 -22.31 5.00 4.95
N HIS A 261 -21.68 5.27 6.09
CA HIS A 261 -22.29 5.93 7.24
C HIS A 261 -21.91 7.42 7.38
N HIS A 262 -21.49 8.08 6.30
CA HIS A 262 -21.10 9.49 6.40
C HIS A 262 -22.31 10.41 6.70
N ASN A 263 -22.18 11.24 7.74
CA ASN A 263 -23.28 12.05 8.29
C ASN A 263 -23.70 13.22 7.39
N ALA A 264 -22.78 13.75 6.59
CA ALA A 264 -23.07 14.86 5.69
C ALA A 264 -23.84 14.38 4.46
N ILE A 265 -25.14 14.70 4.39
CA ILE A 265 -26.07 14.28 3.32
C ILE A 265 -25.51 14.64 1.94
N GLU A 266 -24.93 15.83 1.79
CA GLU A 266 -24.34 16.31 0.52
C GLU A 266 -23.23 15.41 -0.02
N LYS A 267 -22.41 14.83 0.86
CA LYS A 267 -21.28 13.96 0.49
C LYS A 267 -21.65 12.48 0.47
N ARG A 268 -22.86 12.16 0.93
CA ARG A 268 -23.28 10.78 1.18
C ARG A 268 -23.44 9.96 -0.09
N GLY A 269 -24.04 10.54 -1.13
CA GLY A 269 -24.23 9.87 -2.42
C GLY A 269 -22.90 9.45 -3.05
N ASP A 270 -21.94 10.38 -3.13
CA ASP A 270 -20.60 10.12 -3.66
C ASP A 270 -19.83 9.10 -2.82
N ASN A 271 -19.93 9.17 -1.49
CA ASN A 271 -19.28 8.20 -0.62
C ASN A 271 -19.85 6.79 -0.76
N ILE A 272 -21.18 6.64 -0.88
CA ILE A 272 -21.81 5.33 -1.16
C ILE A 272 -21.33 4.78 -2.50
N ARG A 273 -21.25 5.63 -3.53
CA ARG A 273 -20.72 5.24 -4.83
C ARG A 273 -19.27 4.76 -4.71
N ILE A 274 -18.41 5.53 -4.06
CA ILE A 274 -16.99 5.15 -3.84
C ILE A 274 -16.90 3.84 -3.04
N ALA A 275 -17.74 3.66 -2.01
CA ALA A 275 -17.78 2.45 -1.20
C ALA A 275 -18.14 1.22 -2.05
N ALA A 276 -19.17 1.33 -2.90
CA ALA A 276 -19.56 0.27 -3.82
C ALA A 276 -18.44 -0.06 -4.82
N GLN A 277 -17.77 0.95 -5.37
CA GLN A 277 -16.64 0.73 -6.27
C GLN A 277 -15.45 0.08 -5.58
N LEU A 278 -15.13 0.53 -4.37
CA LEU A 278 -14.04 -0.03 -3.57
C LEU A 278 -14.31 -1.49 -3.24
N LEU A 279 -15.53 -1.80 -2.77
CA LEU A 279 -15.97 -3.16 -2.51
C LEU A 279 -15.92 -4.03 -3.77
N GLY A 280 -16.36 -3.52 -4.92
CA GLY A 280 -16.28 -4.20 -6.21
C GLY A 280 -14.86 -4.58 -6.60
N LYS A 281 -13.90 -3.64 -6.48
CA LYS A 281 -12.49 -3.85 -6.81
C LYS A 281 -11.77 -4.79 -5.84
N SER A 282 -12.17 -4.78 -4.56
CA SER A 282 -11.43 -5.48 -3.51
C SER A 282 -12.01 -6.85 -3.14
N LYS A 283 -12.98 -7.40 -3.89
CA LYS A 283 -13.62 -8.69 -3.57
C LYS A 283 -12.60 -9.81 -3.35
N GLU A 284 -11.70 -10.02 -4.31
CA GLU A 284 -10.69 -11.09 -4.21
C GLU A 284 -9.63 -10.78 -3.14
N ILE A 285 -9.28 -9.51 -2.95
CA ILE A 285 -8.38 -9.08 -1.87
C ILE A 285 -8.97 -9.45 -0.50
N LEU A 286 -10.27 -9.18 -0.29
CA LEU A 286 -10.95 -9.50 0.96
C LEU A 286 -10.97 -11.02 1.21
N LYS A 287 -11.16 -11.84 0.19
CA LYS A 287 -11.06 -13.31 0.33
C LYS A 287 -9.65 -13.76 0.73
N ILE A 288 -8.62 -13.16 0.15
CA ILE A 288 -7.22 -13.42 0.55
C ILE A 288 -7.01 -13.08 2.03
N LEU A 289 -7.57 -11.95 2.48
CA LEU A 289 -7.43 -11.50 3.87
C LEU A 289 -8.23 -12.38 4.85
N GLU A 290 -9.43 -12.81 4.48
CA GLU A 290 -10.25 -13.73 5.29
C GLU A 290 -9.55 -15.07 5.53
N ALA A 291 -8.77 -15.54 4.56
CA ALA A 291 -8.00 -16.78 4.68
C ALA A 291 -6.72 -16.62 5.54
N ARG A 292 -6.35 -15.40 5.94
CA ARG A 292 -5.11 -15.12 6.66
C ARG A 292 -5.36 -14.76 8.13
N PRO A 293 -4.69 -15.43 9.08
CA PRO A 293 -4.74 -15.01 10.47
C PRO A 293 -4.15 -13.61 10.62
N LEU A 294 -4.88 -12.74 11.34
CA LEU A 294 -4.44 -11.38 11.64
C LEU A 294 -3.59 -11.36 12.92
N PRO A 295 -2.60 -10.44 13.02
CA PRO A 295 -1.91 -10.20 14.28
C PRO A 295 -2.85 -9.61 15.33
N ASN A 296 -2.50 -9.78 16.61
CA ASN A 296 -3.26 -9.23 17.73
C ASN A 296 -2.97 -7.74 17.92
N ILE A 297 -3.50 -6.90 17.02
CA ILE A 297 -3.36 -5.44 17.01
C ILE A 297 -4.76 -4.81 17.00
N GLY A 298 -4.93 -3.70 17.73
CA GLY A 298 -6.20 -2.99 17.78
C GLY A 298 -6.58 -2.40 16.41
N GLN A 299 -7.89 -2.29 16.14
CA GLN A 299 -8.39 -1.80 14.84
C GLN A 299 -7.94 -0.37 14.51
N ASP A 300 -7.69 0.48 15.50
CA ASP A 300 -7.12 1.83 15.30
C ASP A 300 -5.64 1.79 14.98
N SER A 301 -4.86 0.97 15.69
CA SER A 301 -3.44 0.75 15.38
C SER A 301 -3.23 0.10 14.02
N MET A 302 -4.15 -0.77 13.55
CA MET A 302 -4.10 -1.36 12.20
C MET A 302 -4.04 -0.32 11.07
N ALA A 303 -4.49 0.91 11.32
CA ALA A 303 -4.51 1.98 10.33
C ALA A 303 -3.12 2.59 10.05
N TYR A 304 -2.13 2.38 10.93
CA TYR A 304 -0.85 3.07 10.89
C TYR A 304 0.30 2.06 10.77
N ILE A 305 1.11 2.17 9.72
CA ILE A 305 2.19 1.21 9.47
C ILE A 305 3.21 1.16 10.62
N ASP A 306 3.49 2.29 11.27
CA ASP A 306 4.43 2.36 12.39
C ASP A 306 3.97 1.50 13.58
N GLU A 307 2.67 1.37 13.79
CA GLU A 307 2.09 0.49 14.82
C GLU A 307 2.22 -1.00 14.48
N TRP A 308 2.32 -1.35 13.20
CA TRP A 308 2.62 -2.72 12.79
C TRP A 308 4.11 -3.04 13.00
N CYS A 309 5.00 -2.07 12.74
CA CYS A 309 6.45 -2.26 12.84
C CYS A 309 6.93 -2.57 14.26
N VAL A 310 6.22 -2.09 15.28
CA VAL A 310 6.56 -2.35 16.70
C VAL A 310 6.08 -3.71 17.22
N LEU A 311 5.33 -4.47 16.40
CA LEU A 311 4.84 -5.78 16.81
C LEU A 311 6.00 -6.80 16.93
N PRO A 312 6.05 -7.60 18.00
CA PRO A 312 6.99 -8.72 18.07
C PRO A 312 6.77 -9.69 16.92
N LYS A 313 7.85 -10.22 16.32
CA LYS A 313 7.77 -11.21 15.23
C LYS A 313 6.91 -12.43 15.59
N SER A 314 6.89 -12.83 16.86
CA SER A 314 6.07 -13.94 17.37
C SER A 314 4.56 -13.67 17.34
N GLN A 315 4.15 -12.41 17.27
CA GLN A 315 2.76 -11.99 17.19
C GLN A 315 2.26 -11.85 15.74
N ILE A 316 3.15 -11.92 14.75
CA ILE A 316 2.76 -12.00 13.35
C ILE A 316 2.60 -13.47 12.96
N PRO A 317 1.39 -13.89 12.54
CA PRO A 317 1.17 -15.25 12.07
C PRO A 317 2.09 -15.61 10.90
N ASN A 318 2.67 -16.81 10.92
CA ASN A 318 3.74 -17.30 10.03
C ASN A 318 5.11 -16.62 10.18
N GLY A 319 5.32 -15.71 11.14
CA GLY A 319 6.59 -15.01 11.35
C GLY A 319 7.80 -15.91 11.65
N CYS A 320 7.57 -17.07 12.29
CA CYS A 320 8.62 -18.08 12.53
C CYS A 320 8.87 -19.03 11.35
N ALA A 321 7.89 -19.24 10.46
CA ALA A 321 7.98 -20.26 9.40
C ALA A 321 8.43 -19.70 8.05
N SER A 322 8.01 -18.47 7.68
CA SER A 322 8.31 -17.92 6.34
C SER A 322 9.72 -17.34 6.21
N SER A 323 10.34 -16.97 7.34
CA SER A 323 11.74 -16.56 7.36
C SER A 323 12.59 -17.67 6.74
N ASN A 324 12.58 -18.87 7.35
CA ASN A 324 13.45 -19.96 6.89
C ASN A 324 13.14 -20.47 5.48
N GLU A 325 11.88 -20.43 5.00
CA GLU A 325 11.53 -20.86 3.63
C GLU A 325 11.94 -19.84 2.55
N ILE A 326 11.73 -18.53 2.78
CA ILE A 326 12.20 -17.49 1.85
C ILE A 326 13.74 -17.48 1.83
N TYR A 327 14.38 -17.65 2.99
CA TYR A 327 15.84 -17.70 3.13
C TYR A 327 16.45 -19.00 2.56
N GLN A 328 15.74 -20.13 2.61
CA GLN A 328 16.16 -21.35 1.92
C GLN A 328 16.00 -21.24 0.40
N ASP A 329 14.92 -20.66 -0.12
CA ASP A 329 14.76 -20.45 -1.57
C ASP A 329 15.80 -19.47 -2.14
N LEU A 330 16.16 -18.42 -1.39
CA LEU A 330 17.28 -17.52 -1.71
C LEU A 330 18.65 -18.23 -1.71
N HIS A 331 18.85 -19.22 -0.84
CA HIS A 331 20.08 -20.04 -0.80
C HIS A 331 20.10 -21.18 -1.83
N VAL A 332 18.95 -21.75 -2.20
CA VAL A 332 18.83 -22.87 -3.14
C VAL A 332 19.04 -22.41 -4.59
N VAL A 333 18.71 -21.16 -4.94
CA VAL A 333 19.06 -20.54 -6.23
C VAL A 333 20.57 -20.29 -6.38
N VAL A 334 21.36 -20.49 -5.31
CA VAL A 334 22.79 -20.16 -5.21
C VAL A 334 23.71 -21.40 -5.19
N SER A 335 23.19 -22.61 -5.40
CA SER A 335 24.04 -23.81 -5.59
C SER A 335 24.28 -24.10 -7.08
N PRO A 336 25.51 -24.41 -7.50
CA PRO A 336 25.99 -24.30 -8.89
C PRO A 336 25.33 -25.22 -9.91
#